data_AF-A0A945SAN7-F1
#
_entry.id   AF-A0A945SAN7-F1
#
_cell.length_a   1.000
_cell.length_b   1.000
_cell.length_c   1.000
_cell.angle_alpha   90.00
_cell.angle_beta   90.00
_cell.angle_gamma   90.00
#
_symmetry.space_group_name_H-M   'P 1'
#
loop_
_entity.id
_entity.type
_entity.pdbx_description
1 polymer ?
#
loop_
_entity_poly.entity_id
_entity_poly.type
_entity_poly.pdbx_seq_one_letter_code
_entity_poly.pdbx_strand_id
1 'polypeptide(L)'
;MTRATVAITAVLFLALLSEAGAGVDYLPDRNLLWVTDYPADFPCTPKLLARIDDAFGWDKVTYDDATQTCTVACNLWIGRNDGSQTWFQVGSAQRPTETLVVRGNVRVHSTWLIDENTGTSHSTRNLVNRLTLGVRENPAIQSRLLIDNDGRLGHALMVGGPSGYGAKNGGGEICVYHGMIAPFGNVPIGASKGRTKSMVMGGQRRVELVNAAVRDVMGEAFGRHLSEGHFEGVRFERCGKALHGTYQKVVRGCTFRDCGVAIDGSTRFDLVLHNCVFTGNRRNWQLPYKHMVLIDCVVDDWDKGAYSAERATFAVSKRHVIVRVQDADGRPVKGAMVRTAPSTVPAAPTHDLNHAVTGADGCTPGRGKPGALLLSQLLIRPGEEKGAPHRQTTYSYMVEARSRSRGGRIDRLAPQTSWELITITLAESVQSEEEGR
;
A
#
# COMPACT_ATOMS: atom_id res chain seq x y z
N MET A 1 54.70 -18.35 -43.57
CA MET A 1 53.38 -18.74 -44.11
C MET A 1 52.71 -19.63 -43.09
N THR A 2 51.75 -19.10 -42.35
CA THR A 2 50.94 -19.83 -41.37
C THR A 2 49.65 -19.05 -41.22
N ARG A 3 48.63 -19.44 -41.99
CA ARG A 3 47.24 -19.02 -41.76
C ARG A 3 46.65 -20.03 -40.78
N ALA A 4 46.47 -19.63 -39.53
CA ALA A 4 45.59 -20.31 -38.61
C ALA A 4 45.12 -19.34 -37.52
N THR A 5 43.81 -19.35 -37.29
CA THR A 5 43.17 -19.09 -36.00
C THR A 5 43.06 -17.63 -35.54
N VAL A 6 42.00 -16.92 -35.94
CA VAL A 6 41.06 -16.20 -35.03
C VAL A 6 39.81 -15.85 -35.87
N ALA A 7 38.91 -16.80 -36.11
CA ALA A 7 37.64 -16.50 -36.78
C ALA A 7 36.53 -17.49 -36.40
N ILE A 8 36.54 -18.05 -35.20
CA ILE A 8 35.45 -18.91 -34.69
C ILE A 8 35.36 -18.75 -33.17
N THR A 9 34.96 -17.57 -32.69
CA THR A 9 34.56 -17.39 -31.27
C THR A 9 33.61 -16.20 -31.04
N ALA A 10 33.48 -15.29 -32.01
CA ALA A 10 32.60 -14.10 -31.88
C ALA A 10 31.13 -14.32 -32.31
N VAL A 11 30.78 -15.46 -32.91
CA VAL A 11 29.41 -15.70 -33.44
C VAL A 11 28.60 -16.69 -32.58
N LEU A 12 29.24 -17.47 -31.71
CA LEU A 12 28.53 -18.48 -30.90
C LEU A 12 27.95 -17.95 -29.58
N PHE A 13 28.34 -16.75 -29.12
CA PHE A 13 27.73 -16.10 -27.95
C PHE A 13 26.51 -15.23 -28.29
N LEU A 14 26.32 -14.89 -29.58
CA LEU A 14 25.13 -14.21 -30.09
C LEU A 14 23.95 -15.17 -30.37
N ALA A 15 24.21 -16.48 -30.43
CA ALA A 15 23.20 -17.49 -30.73
C ALA A 15 22.41 -18.00 -29.50
N LEU A 16 22.67 -17.47 -28.31
CA LEU A 16 21.80 -17.63 -27.12
C LEU A 16 20.91 -16.40 -26.86
N LEU A 17 20.95 -15.40 -27.74
CA LEU A 17 20.12 -14.18 -27.69
C LEU A 17 18.93 -14.22 -28.67
N SER A 18 18.57 -15.39 -29.19
CA SER A 18 17.36 -15.54 -30.03
C SER A 18 16.10 -15.65 -29.16
N GLU A 19 15.83 -14.63 -28.35
CA GLU A 19 14.47 -14.21 -27.99
C GLU A 19 14.17 -12.99 -28.85
N ALA A 20 13.69 -13.22 -30.07
CA ALA A 20 13.40 -12.18 -31.05
C ALA A 20 12.28 -11.25 -30.54
N GLY A 21 12.66 -10.19 -29.84
CA GLY A 21 11.73 -9.18 -29.33
C GLY A 21 12.41 -8.19 -28.40
N ALA A 22 13.19 -8.65 -27.41
CA ALA A 22 13.76 -7.81 -26.36
C ALA A 22 14.64 -6.69 -26.91
N GLY A 23 14.30 -5.44 -26.56
CA GLY A 23 14.93 -4.26 -27.14
C GLY A 23 15.09 -3.14 -26.13
N VAL A 24 16.18 -2.39 -26.30
CA VAL A 24 16.32 -1.04 -25.71
C VAL A 24 16.62 -0.11 -26.86
N ASP A 25 15.82 0.95 -27.00
CA ASP A 25 16.03 1.98 -27.99
C ASP A 25 16.28 3.32 -27.30
N TYR A 26 17.30 4.06 -27.74
CA TYR A 26 17.41 5.49 -27.42
C TYR A 26 16.70 6.33 -28.47
N LEU A 27 15.75 7.17 -28.03
CA LEU A 27 15.03 8.13 -28.86
C LEU A 27 15.52 9.56 -28.55
N PRO A 28 16.42 10.14 -29.38
CA PRO A 28 17.07 11.42 -29.09
C PRO A 28 16.09 12.58 -28.94
N ASP A 29 15.07 12.66 -29.81
CA ASP A 29 14.08 13.74 -29.84
C ASP A 29 13.29 13.87 -28.54
N ARG A 30 13.19 12.79 -27.77
CA ARG A 30 12.49 12.75 -26.48
C ARG A 30 13.44 12.62 -25.28
N ASN A 31 14.75 12.55 -25.54
CA ASN A 31 15.77 12.16 -24.59
C ASN A 31 15.28 10.98 -23.73
N LEU A 32 15.11 9.82 -24.36
CA LEU A 32 14.37 8.69 -23.80
C LEU A 32 15.06 7.36 -24.12
N LEU A 33 15.28 6.53 -23.10
CA LEU A 33 15.52 5.10 -23.26
C LEU A 33 14.21 4.33 -23.12
N TRP A 34 13.88 3.53 -24.12
CA TRP A 34 12.67 2.73 -24.16
C TRP A 34 13.01 1.25 -24.12
N VAL A 35 12.64 0.58 -23.03
CA VAL A 35 12.88 -0.85 -22.81
C VAL A 35 11.61 -1.63 -23.13
N THR A 36 11.72 -2.67 -23.98
CA THR A 36 10.56 -3.45 -24.44
C THR A 36 10.88 -4.93 -24.59
N ASP A 37 9.85 -5.77 -24.54
CA ASP A 37 9.86 -7.19 -24.91
C ASP A 37 10.80 -8.12 -24.07
N TYR A 38 11.33 -7.66 -22.94
CA TYR A 38 12.10 -8.48 -22.00
C TYR A 38 11.18 -9.39 -21.19
N PRO A 39 11.33 -10.73 -21.19
CA PRO A 39 10.43 -11.65 -20.49
C PRO A 39 10.64 -11.68 -18.96
N ALA A 40 9.72 -12.32 -18.24
CA ALA A 40 9.78 -12.47 -16.79
C ALA A 40 11.01 -13.26 -16.30
N ASP A 41 11.40 -14.32 -17.03
CA ASP A 41 12.53 -15.18 -16.65
C ASP A 41 13.89 -14.53 -16.92
N PHE A 42 13.92 -13.55 -17.82
CA PHE A 42 15.11 -12.78 -18.18
C PHE A 42 14.80 -11.28 -18.27
N PRO A 43 14.44 -10.64 -17.14
CA PRO A 43 14.01 -9.25 -17.15
C PRO A 43 15.18 -8.33 -17.50
N CYS A 44 14.89 -7.16 -18.05
CA CYS A 44 15.89 -6.10 -18.16
C CYS A 44 16.33 -5.68 -16.75
N THR A 45 17.63 -5.50 -16.55
CA THR A 45 18.22 -5.05 -15.28
C THR A 45 19.03 -3.79 -15.50
N PRO A 46 19.26 -2.95 -14.46
CA PRO A 46 20.08 -1.76 -14.60
C PRO A 46 21.49 -2.05 -15.15
N LYS A 47 22.15 -3.13 -14.68
CA LYS A 47 23.45 -3.54 -15.23
C LYS A 47 23.37 -3.97 -16.70
N LEU A 48 22.31 -4.66 -17.12
CA LEU A 48 22.12 -5.00 -18.53
C LEU A 48 21.88 -3.75 -19.38
N LEU A 49 21.08 -2.82 -18.87
CA LEU A 49 20.80 -1.54 -19.53
C LEU A 49 22.09 -0.74 -19.80
N ALA A 50 23.00 -0.68 -18.82
CA ALA A 50 24.31 -0.03 -18.98
C ALA A 50 25.17 -0.74 -20.05
N ARG A 51 25.22 -2.07 -20.04
CA ARG A 51 25.95 -2.83 -21.07
C ARG A 51 25.41 -2.59 -22.48
N ILE A 52 24.11 -2.40 -22.63
CA ILE A 52 23.49 -2.07 -23.91
C ILE A 52 23.87 -0.65 -24.33
N ASP A 53 23.77 0.32 -23.41
CA ASP A 53 24.20 1.70 -23.66
C ASP A 53 25.66 1.77 -24.12
N ASP A 54 26.57 1.06 -23.44
CA ASP A 54 27.99 0.95 -23.81
C ASP A 54 28.20 0.33 -25.20
N ALA A 55 27.43 -0.72 -25.52
CA ALA A 55 27.54 -1.42 -26.80
C ALA A 55 27.08 -0.56 -27.99
N PHE A 56 26.10 0.32 -27.77
CA PHE A 56 25.58 1.22 -28.80
C PHE A 56 26.18 2.64 -28.75
N GLY A 57 26.92 2.99 -27.70
CA GLY A 57 27.62 4.27 -27.56
C GLY A 57 26.69 5.47 -27.42
N TRP A 58 25.59 5.35 -26.67
CA TRP A 58 24.64 6.45 -26.49
C TRP A 58 25.04 7.45 -25.39
N ASP A 59 25.92 7.04 -24.47
CA ASP A 59 26.36 7.83 -23.31
C ASP A 59 25.20 8.31 -22.43
N LYS A 60 24.22 7.42 -22.16
CA LYS A 60 23.04 7.73 -21.32
C LYS A 60 23.00 6.94 -20.04
N VAL A 61 23.72 5.83 -19.94
CA VAL A 61 23.65 4.94 -18.78
C VAL A 61 25.04 4.66 -18.27
N THR A 62 25.24 4.89 -16.97
CA THR A 62 26.48 4.51 -16.29
C THR A 62 26.16 3.54 -15.18
N TYR A 63 27.06 2.59 -14.95
CA TYR A 63 26.93 1.63 -13.86
C TYR A 63 28.20 1.58 -13.02
N ASP A 64 28.05 1.86 -11.74
CA ASP A 64 29.12 1.68 -10.76
C ASP A 64 28.93 0.35 -10.03
N ASP A 65 29.82 -0.61 -10.31
CA ASP A 65 29.81 -1.93 -9.68
C ASP A 65 30.12 -1.91 -8.18
N ALA A 66 30.91 -0.92 -7.71
CA ALA A 66 31.27 -0.83 -6.30
C ALA A 66 30.08 -0.41 -5.44
N THR A 67 29.24 0.49 -5.96
CA THR A 67 28.03 0.97 -5.25
C THR A 67 26.74 0.30 -5.72
N GLN A 68 26.80 -0.53 -6.77
CA GLN A 68 25.64 -1.12 -7.47
C GLN A 68 24.66 -0.04 -7.94
N THR A 69 25.18 1.09 -8.40
CA THR A 69 24.37 2.24 -8.79
C THR A 69 24.37 2.38 -10.30
N CYS A 70 23.18 2.34 -10.89
CA CYS A 70 22.94 2.66 -12.28
C CYS A 70 22.37 4.07 -12.38
N THR A 71 22.99 4.94 -13.17
CA THR A 71 22.46 6.29 -13.45
C THR A 71 22.02 6.38 -14.90
N VAL A 72 20.76 6.70 -15.12
CA VAL A 72 20.16 6.98 -16.44
C VAL A 72 19.99 8.48 -16.60
N ALA A 73 20.70 9.09 -17.55
CA ALA A 73 20.75 10.54 -17.77
C ALA A 73 19.58 11.10 -18.61
N CYS A 74 18.51 10.33 -18.76
CA CYS A 74 17.38 10.63 -19.62
C CYS A 74 16.06 10.05 -19.08
N ASN A 75 14.96 10.21 -19.80
CA ASN A 75 13.71 9.51 -19.46
C ASN A 75 13.88 7.99 -19.63
N LEU A 76 13.13 7.20 -18.85
CA LEU A 76 13.11 5.74 -18.94
C LEU A 76 11.66 5.25 -19.10
N TRP A 77 11.34 4.63 -20.23
CA TRP A 77 10.04 4.01 -20.48
C TRP A 77 10.16 2.49 -20.53
N ILE A 78 9.20 1.81 -19.91
CA ILE A 78 9.15 0.36 -19.79
C ILE A 78 7.86 -0.14 -20.43
N GLY A 79 8.00 -0.97 -21.45
CA GLY A 79 6.93 -1.62 -22.19
C GLY A 79 6.24 -0.74 -23.25
N ARG A 80 5.35 -1.37 -24.01
CA ARG A 80 4.55 -0.74 -25.08
C ARG A 80 3.06 -1.09 -24.94
N ASN A 81 2.23 -0.41 -25.72
CA ASN A 81 0.79 -0.65 -25.85
C ASN A 81 0.46 -1.39 -27.16
N ASP A 82 1.26 -2.39 -27.52
CA ASP A 82 1.19 -3.11 -28.81
C ASP A 82 0.89 -4.61 -28.67
N GLY A 83 0.66 -5.09 -27.45
CA GLY A 83 0.49 -6.51 -27.16
C GLY A 83 1.73 -7.21 -26.62
N SER A 84 2.89 -6.54 -26.62
CA SER A 84 4.12 -7.03 -25.99
C SER A 84 4.03 -7.03 -24.47
N GLN A 85 5.00 -7.70 -23.85
CA GLN A 85 5.17 -7.72 -22.40
C GLN A 85 6.61 -7.39 -22.04
N THR A 86 6.82 -6.71 -20.92
CA THR A 86 8.16 -6.24 -20.53
C THR A 86 8.31 -6.25 -19.02
N TRP A 87 9.38 -6.89 -18.55
CA TRP A 87 9.77 -6.91 -17.15
C TRP A 87 11.10 -6.17 -16.97
N PHE A 88 11.11 -5.23 -16.04
CA PHE A 88 12.29 -4.52 -15.59
C PHE A 88 12.50 -4.77 -14.09
N GLN A 89 13.65 -5.33 -13.72
CA GLN A 89 13.97 -5.75 -12.36
C GLN A 89 15.17 -4.96 -11.81
N VAL A 90 14.98 -4.28 -10.69
CA VAL A 90 16.05 -3.64 -9.92
C VAL A 90 16.31 -4.45 -8.66
N GLY A 91 17.56 -4.88 -8.47
CA GLY A 91 17.96 -5.68 -7.34
C GLY A 91 17.74 -7.19 -7.54
N SER A 92 18.70 -7.96 -7.06
CA SER A 92 18.74 -9.42 -7.12
C SER A 92 19.57 -9.97 -5.98
N ALA A 93 19.65 -11.28 -5.79
CA ALA A 93 20.52 -11.87 -4.77
C ALA A 93 22.01 -11.50 -5.00
N GLN A 94 22.43 -11.35 -6.26
CA GLN A 94 23.78 -10.94 -6.62
C GLN A 94 24.00 -9.43 -6.46
N ARG A 95 22.93 -8.64 -6.45
CA ARG A 95 22.96 -7.16 -6.33
C ARG A 95 21.88 -6.70 -5.35
N PRO A 96 22.04 -7.02 -4.05
CA PRO A 96 20.97 -6.83 -3.08
C PRO A 96 20.65 -5.35 -2.83
N THR A 97 21.59 -4.43 -3.08
CA THR A 97 21.42 -2.99 -2.81
C THR A 97 21.37 -2.16 -4.09
N GLU A 98 21.06 -2.78 -5.22
CA GLU A 98 21.06 -2.11 -6.52
C GLU A 98 20.17 -0.87 -6.52
N THR A 99 20.72 0.25 -6.98
CA THR A 99 20.07 1.56 -7.02
C THR A 99 19.96 2.02 -8.46
N LEU A 100 18.73 2.30 -8.91
CA LEU A 100 18.46 2.94 -10.19
C LEU A 100 18.20 4.44 -9.95
N VAL A 101 19.08 5.29 -10.45
CA VAL A 101 18.92 6.75 -10.48
C VAL A 101 18.46 7.16 -11.87
N VAL A 102 17.40 7.95 -11.99
CA VAL A 102 16.90 8.45 -13.28
C VAL A 102 16.80 9.96 -13.26
N ARG A 103 17.56 10.62 -14.15
CA ARG A 103 17.47 12.06 -14.43
C ARG A 103 16.45 12.32 -15.52
N GLY A 104 15.20 12.05 -15.18
CA GLY A 104 14.10 12.08 -16.12
C GLY A 104 12.85 11.44 -15.53
N ASN A 105 11.80 11.39 -16.32
CA ASN A 105 10.60 10.67 -15.92
C ASN A 105 10.79 9.17 -16.10
N VAL A 106 10.24 8.40 -15.17
CA VAL A 106 10.08 6.95 -15.31
C VAL A 106 8.63 6.66 -15.67
N ARG A 107 8.40 5.89 -16.73
CA ARG A 107 7.06 5.48 -17.15
C ARG A 107 6.98 3.97 -17.33
N VAL A 108 6.00 3.36 -16.68
CA VAL A 108 5.58 1.99 -16.99
C VAL A 108 4.30 2.08 -17.82
N HIS A 109 4.39 1.64 -19.07
CA HIS A 109 3.30 1.76 -20.03
C HIS A 109 2.12 0.87 -19.67
N SER A 110 0.92 1.38 -19.92
CA SER A 110 -0.29 0.56 -20.03
C SER A 110 -0.15 -0.45 -21.15
N THR A 111 -0.79 -1.61 -20.98
CA THR A 111 -0.96 -2.63 -22.02
C THR A 111 -2.30 -2.47 -22.75
N TRP A 112 -3.12 -1.50 -22.33
CA TRP A 112 -4.35 -1.10 -22.99
C TRP A 112 -4.72 0.34 -22.66
N LEU A 113 -5.08 1.14 -23.66
CA LEU A 113 -5.52 2.52 -23.56
C LEU A 113 -6.88 2.68 -24.23
N ILE A 114 -7.81 3.37 -23.56
CA ILE A 114 -9.21 3.47 -24.03
C ILE A 114 -9.36 4.12 -25.40
N ASP A 115 -8.49 5.08 -25.70
CA ASP A 115 -8.55 5.85 -26.94
C ASP A 115 -7.71 5.24 -28.07
N GLU A 116 -6.92 4.19 -27.78
CA GLU A 116 -6.00 3.58 -28.76
C GLU A 116 -6.35 2.12 -29.09
N ASN A 117 -6.96 1.39 -28.17
CA ASN A 117 -7.29 -0.02 -28.35
C ASN A 117 -8.80 -0.23 -28.47
N THR A 118 -9.21 -1.15 -29.35
CA THR A 118 -10.60 -1.60 -29.45
C THR A 118 -10.94 -2.57 -28.31
N GLY A 119 -12.24 -2.69 -27.97
CA GLY A 119 -12.72 -3.62 -26.94
C GLY A 119 -12.75 -3.02 -25.52
N THR A 120 -12.57 -3.86 -24.50
CA THR A 120 -12.53 -3.43 -23.09
C THR A 120 -11.20 -3.82 -22.46
N SER A 121 -10.71 -3.09 -21.45
CA SER A 121 -9.45 -3.43 -20.76
C SER A 121 -9.40 -4.86 -20.19
N HIS A 122 -10.55 -5.53 -20.08
CA HIS A 122 -10.63 -6.93 -19.68
C HIS A 122 -10.06 -7.92 -20.71
N SER A 123 -10.00 -7.57 -22.00
CA SER A 123 -9.47 -8.46 -23.05
C SER A 123 -7.93 -8.56 -23.06
N THR A 124 -7.24 -7.61 -22.43
CA THR A 124 -5.76 -7.60 -22.29
C THR A 124 -5.29 -8.06 -20.91
N ARG A 125 -6.15 -8.76 -20.17
CA ARG A 125 -5.93 -9.29 -18.81
C ARG A 125 -4.74 -10.24 -18.63
N ASN A 126 -3.93 -10.53 -19.64
CA ASN A 126 -2.73 -11.37 -19.48
C ASN A 126 -1.44 -10.63 -19.84
N LEU A 127 -1.50 -9.41 -20.34
CA LEU A 127 -0.31 -8.64 -20.70
C LEU A 127 0.27 -7.91 -19.51
N VAL A 128 1.60 -7.85 -19.44
CA VAL A 128 2.36 -7.28 -18.32
C VAL A 128 3.45 -6.34 -18.83
N ASN A 129 3.39 -5.10 -18.38
CA ASN A 129 4.54 -4.19 -18.37
C ASN A 129 4.80 -3.86 -16.90
N ARG A 130 5.96 -4.27 -16.36
CA ARG A 130 6.22 -4.20 -14.91
C ARG A 130 7.59 -3.66 -14.59
N LEU A 131 7.62 -2.72 -13.64
CA LEU A 131 8.82 -2.36 -12.88
C LEU A 131 8.78 -3.05 -11.52
N THR A 132 9.83 -3.81 -11.19
CA THR A 132 9.97 -4.48 -9.89
C THR A 132 11.23 -3.98 -9.18
N LEU A 133 11.07 -3.62 -7.91
CA LEU A 133 12.15 -3.29 -6.99
C LEU A 133 12.21 -4.39 -5.92
N GLY A 134 13.28 -5.18 -5.91
CA GLY A 134 13.53 -6.24 -4.93
C GLY A 134 12.80 -7.55 -5.25
N VAL A 135 12.76 -8.44 -4.26
CA VAL A 135 12.12 -9.76 -4.35
C VAL A 135 11.26 -9.95 -3.11
N ARG A 136 9.99 -10.32 -3.29
CA ARG A 136 8.98 -10.34 -2.21
C ARG A 136 9.42 -11.22 -1.03
N GLU A 137 9.93 -12.41 -1.33
CA GLU A 137 10.30 -13.43 -0.37
C GLU A 137 11.68 -13.19 0.27
N ASN A 138 12.45 -12.22 -0.21
CA ASN A 138 13.82 -11.99 0.24
C ASN A 138 14.05 -10.55 0.77
N PRO A 139 13.91 -10.32 2.09
CA PRO A 139 14.09 -9.01 2.70
C PRO A 139 15.53 -8.49 2.69
N ALA A 140 16.52 -9.34 2.35
CA ALA A 140 17.91 -8.90 2.21
C ALA A 140 18.15 -8.08 0.92
N ILE A 141 17.22 -8.14 -0.04
CA ILE A 141 17.30 -7.36 -1.29
C ILE A 141 16.56 -6.03 -1.07
N GLN A 142 17.32 -4.96 -0.86
CA GLN A 142 16.88 -3.61 -0.53
C GLN A 142 17.19 -2.63 -1.67
N SER A 143 16.61 -2.88 -2.83
CA SER A 143 16.79 -2.05 -4.02
C SER A 143 16.11 -0.67 -3.93
N ARG A 144 16.56 0.27 -4.76
CA ARG A 144 16.09 1.66 -4.73
C ARG A 144 15.83 2.20 -6.13
N LEU A 145 14.76 2.99 -6.26
CA LEU A 145 14.53 3.90 -7.37
C LEU A 145 14.65 5.34 -6.87
N LEU A 146 15.60 6.08 -7.41
CA LEU A 146 15.83 7.49 -7.08
C LEU A 146 15.55 8.37 -8.31
N ILE A 147 14.69 9.37 -8.15
CA ILE A 147 14.40 10.33 -9.22
C ILE A 147 15.26 11.58 -9.01
N ASP A 148 16.20 11.83 -9.92
CA ASP A 148 17.04 13.03 -9.93
C ASP A 148 16.25 14.19 -10.54
N ASN A 149 15.66 15.01 -9.67
CA ASN A 149 14.84 16.16 -10.03
C ASN A 149 15.60 17.46 -9.78
N ASP A 150 15.78 18.28 -10.81
CA ASP A 150 16.46 19.57 -10.71
C ASP A 150 15.52 20.73 -10.31
N GLY A 151 14.24 20.44 -10.11
CA GLY A 151 13.21 21.41 -9.76
C GLY A 151 12.77 22.30 -10.93
N ARG A 152 13.30 22.10 -12.14
CA ARG A 152 12.87 22.83 -13.34
C ARG A 152 11.70 22.14 -14.02
N LEU A 153 11.84 20.83 -14.28
CA LEU A 153 10.88 20.07 -15.08
C LEU A 153 9.90 19.22 -14.25
N GLY A 154 10.21 18.94 -12.97
CA GLY A 154 9.40 18.09 -12.10
C GLY A 154 9.37 16.66 -12.59
N HIS A 155 10.48 15.94 -12.46
CA HIS A 155 10.53 14.53 -12.83
C HIS A 155 9.70 13.67 -11.87
N ALA A 156 9.02 12.66 -12.41
CA ALA A 156 8.13 11.80 -11.66
C ALA A 156 8.10 10.37 -12.20
N LEU A 157 7.55 9.47 -11.39
CA LEU A 157 7.18 8.10 -11.77
C LEU A 157 5.71 8.05 -12.17
N MET A 158 5.43 7.43 -13.33
CA MET A 158 4.10 7.25 -13.88
C MET A 158 3.85 5.78 -14.22
N VAL A 159 2.71 5.23 -13.81
CA VAL A 159 2.32 3.83 -14.05
C VAL A 159 0.88 3.80 -14.56
N GLY A 160 0.65 3.20 -15.74
CA GLY A 160 -0.69 2.83 -16.20
C GLY A 160 -1.52 3.90 -16.92
N GLY A 161 -0.89 4.85 -17.62
CA GLY A 161 -1.58 5.71 -18.60
C GLY A 161 -0.71 6.87 -19.11
N PRO A 162 -1.11 7.59 -20.18
CA PRO A 162 -0.36 8.71 -20.76
C PRO A 162 -0.18 9.91 -19.83
N SER A 163 -1.13 10.14 -18.93
CA SER A 163 -1.04 11.12 -17.84
C SER A 163 -1.03 10.46 -16.46
N GLY A 164 -1.14 9.14 -16.41
CA GLY A 164 -1.53 8.33 -15.23
C GLY A 164 -2.94 8.63 -14.67
N TYR A 165 -3.59 9.73 -15.09
CA TYR A 165 -4.95 10.09 -14.72
C TYR A 165 -5.94 9.42 -15.69
N GLY A 166 -6.16 8.12 -15.53
CA GLY A 166 -7.15 7.42 -16.33
C GLY A 166 -7.55 6.10 -15.72
N ALA A 167 -8.66 6.09 -14.96
CA ALA A 167 -9.26 4.87 -14.40
C ALA A 167 -9.67 3.81 -15.43
N LYS A 168 -9.59 4.17 -16.71
CA LYS A 168 -10.06 3.37 -17.84
C LYS A 168 -8.93 2.64 -18.55
N ASN A 169 -7.66 2.96 -18.29
CA ASN A 169 -6.53 2.33 -18.95
C ASN A 169 -6.15 1.01 -18.25
N GLY A 170 -5.83 -0.02 -19.04
CA GLY A 170 -5.45 -1.34 -18.55
C GLY A 170 -3.94 -1.52 -18.46
N GLY A 171 -3.47 -2.18 -17.40
CA GLY A 171 -2.06 -2.56 -17.24
C GLY A 171 -1.12 -1.43 -16.81
N GLY A 172 0.18 -1.72 -16.90
CA GLY A 172 1.24 -0.97 -16.23
C GLY A 172 1.29 -1.32 -14.75
N GLU A 173 2.37 -1.96 -14.33
CA GLU A 173 2.48 -2.56 -13.00
C GLU A 173 3.72 -2.08 -12.28
N ILE A 174 3.61 -1.98 -10.96
CA ILE A 174 4.76 -1.73 -10.10
C ILE A 174 4.70 -2.60 -8.86
N CYS A 175 5.85 -3.19 -8.54
CA CYS A 175 6.06 -4.03 -7.38
C CYS A 175 7.27 -3.51 -6.61
N VAL A 176 7.10 -3.16 -5.33
CA VAL A 176 8.22 -2.73 -4.47
C VAL A 176 8.23 -3.59 -3.22
N TYR A 177 9.30 -4.36 -3.06
CA TYR A 177 9.48 -5.30 -1.97
C TYR A 177 10.72 -4.92 -1.18
N HIS A 178 10.54 -4.54 0.08
CA HIS A 178 11.62 -4.15 1.01
C HIS A 178 12.51 -2.99 0.50
N GLY A 179 12.09 -2.33 -0.59
CA GLY A 179 12.83 -1.31 -1.30
C GLY A 179 12.32 0.10 -1.04
N MET A 180 12.85 1.06 -1.79
CA MET A 180 12.53 2.48 -1.61
C MET A 180 12.35 3.23 -2.93
N ILE A 181 11.37 4.14 -2.96
CA ILE A 181 11.24 5.19 -3.97
C ILE A 181 11.44 6.56 -3.28
N ALA A 182 12.39 7.35 -3.75
CA ALA A 182 12.77 8.63 -3.16
C ALA A 182 13.40 9.57 -4.20
N PRO A 183 13.59 10.88 -3.92
CA PRO A 183 14.40 11.73 -4.76
C PRO A 183 15.89 11.35 -4.68
N PHE A 184 16.63 11.62 -5.76
CA PHE A 184 18.08 11.70 -5.71
C PHE A 184 18.45 13.13 -5.30
N GLY A 185 18.85 13.31 -4.04
CA GLY A 185 19.12 14.62 -3.45
C GLY A 185 17.92 15.22 -2.69
N ASN A 186 17.90 16.56 -2.56
CA ASN A 186 17.01 17.27 -1.64
C ASN A 186 15.74 17.85 -2.31
N VAL A 187 15.62 17.76 -3.63
CA VAL A 187 14.47 18.29 -4.35
C VAL A 187 13.40 17.20 -4.41
N PRO A 188 12.20 17.40 -3.85
CA PRO A 188 11.15 16.39 -3.86
C PRO A 188 10.77 15.92 -5.27
N ILE A 189 10.32 14.68 -5.38
CA ILE A 189 9.78 14.12 -6.63
C ILE A 189 8.59 14.97 -7.09
N GLY A 190 8.58 15.34 -8.37
CA GLY A 190 7.52 16.13 -8.99
C GLY A 190 7.52 17.62 -8.65
N ALA A 191 8.46 18.13 -7.83
CA ALA A 191 8.60 19.56 -7.61
C ALA A 191 9.06 20.27 -8.89
N SER A 192 8.38 21.35 -9.30
CA SER A 192 8.81 22.19 -10.43
C SER A 192 8.54 23.67 -10.16
N LYS A 193 9.25 24.58 -10.85
CA LYS A 193 9.00 26.03 -10.76
C LYS A 193 7.57 26.36 -11.21
N GLY A 194 6.71 26.66 -10.24
CA GLY A 194 5.34 27.14 -10.48
C GLY A 194 4.27 26.06 -10.68
N ARG A 195 4.62 24.77 -10.68
CA ARG A 195 3.65 23.66 -10.72
C ARG A 195 4.13 22.46 -9.89
N THR A 196 3.20 21.67 -9.38
CA THR A 196 3.49 20.38 -8.74
C THR A 196 3.06 19.26 -9.68
N LYS A 197 3.96 18.32 -9.94
CA LYS A 197 3.64 17.04 -10.57
C LYS A 197 3.45 15.97 -9.50
N SER A 198 2.48 15.10 -9.73
CA SER A 198 2.25 13.92 -8.90
C SER A 198 3.00 12.72 -9.47
N MET A 199 3.35 11.77 -8.62
CA MET A 199 3.57 10.40 -9.08
C MET A 199 2.20 9.79 -9.35
N VAL A 200 1.94 9.44 -10.60
CA VAL A 200 0.62 8.98 -10.99
C VAL A 200 0.67 7.49 -11.26
N MET A 201 0.22 6.72 -10.28
CA MET A 201 0.09 5.27 -10.39
C MET A 201 -1.39 4.91 -10.52
N GLY A 202 -1.87 4.87 -11.76
CA GLY A 202 -3.25 4.55 -12.12
C GLY A 202 -3.42 3.17 -12.76
N GLY A 203 -2.33 2.39 -12.87
CA GLY A 203 -2.35 1.06 -13.48
C GLY A 203 -3.42 0.16 -12.90
N GLN A 204 -4.23 -0.40 -13.79
CA GLN A 204 -5.12 -1.49 -13.42
C GLN A 204 -4.27 -2.76 -13.24
N ARG A 205 -4.60 -3.57 -12.22
CA ARG A 205 -4.08 -4.92 -11.87
C ARG A 205 -3.12 -4.98 -10.70
N ARG A 206 -1.90 -4.46 -10.82
CA ARG A 206 -0.86 -4.71 -9.81
C ARG A 206 -0.03 -3.49 -9.48
N VAL A 207 -0.45 -2.79 -8.43
CA VAL A 207 0.37 -1.86 -7.65
C VAL A 207 0.56 -2.46 -6.27
N GLU A 208 1.72 -3.04 -6.03
CA GLU A 208 2.01 -3.80 -4.81
C GLU A 208 3.24 -3.25 -4.11
N LEU A 209 3.07 -2.82 -2.86
CA LEU A 209 4.16 -2.36 -2.01
C LEU A 209 4.13 -3.14 -0.70
N VAL A 210 5.22 -3.85 -0.41
CA VAL A 210 5.39 -4.66 0.82
C VAL A 210 6.69 -4.29 1.51
N ASN A 211 6.60 -3.86 2.77
CA ASN A 211 7.71 -3.40 3.61
C ASN A 211 8.58 -2.32 2.93
N ALA A 212 7.95 -1.49 2.10
CA ALA A 212 8.61 -0.51 1.26
C ALA A 212 8.60 0.90 1.89
N ALA A 213 9.36 1.82 1.31
CA ALA A 213 9.30 3.24 1.63
C ALA A 213 9.06 4.11 0.39
N VAL A 214 8.20 5.12 0.53
CA VAL A 214 7.96 6.17 -0.46
C VAL A 214 8.14 7.52 0.22
N ARG A 215 9.08 8.33 -0.26
CA ARG A 215 9.53 9.53 0.44
C ARG A 215 9.55 10.76 -0.46
N ASP A 216 9.26 11.92 0.13
CA ASP A 216 9.52 13.24 -0.45
C ASP A 216 8.86 13.42 -1.83
N VAL A 217 7.56 13.19 -1.89
CA VAL A 217 6.75 13.38 -3.10
C VAL A 217 5.95 14.66 -2.95
N MET A 218 6.22 15.68 -3.77
CA MET A 218 5.56 16.98 -3.64
C MET A 218 4.04 16.89 -3.89
N GLY A 219 3.65 16.10 -4.89
CA GLY A 219 2.25 15.89 -5.26
C GLY A 219 1.63 14.66 -4.59
N GLU A 220 0.82 13.94 -5.36
CA GLU A 220 0.25 12.67 -4.95
C GLU A 220 1.29 11.56 -5.20
N ALA A 221 1.49 10.64 -4.26
CA ALA A 221 2.36 9.47 -4.43
C ALA A 221 1.65 8.34 -5.19
N PHE A 222 0.34 8.19 -4.96
CA PHE A 222 -0.52 7.21 -5.62
C PHE A 222 -1.80 7.90 -6.08
N GLY A 223 -2.22 7.63 -7.33
CA GLY A 223 -3.22 8.43 -8.04
C GLY A 223 -4.67 8.04 -7.80
N ARG A 224 -5.58 9.01 -8.04
CA ARG A 224 -7.05 9.02 -7.89
C ARG A 224 -7.84 7.79 -8.42
N HIS A 225 -7.20 6.91 -9.19
CA HIS A 225 -7.87 5.89 -9.98
C HIS A 225 -7.27 4.50 -9.84
N LEU A 226 -6.58 4.26 -8.73
CA LEU A 226 -6.04 2.96 -8.39
C LEU A 226 -7.17 1.94 -8.17
N SER A 227 -7.34 1.01 -9.11
CA SER A 227 -8.37 -0.03 -9.04
C SER A 227 -7.97 -1.21 -8.15
N GLU A 228 -6.69 -1.58 -8.15
CA GLU A 228 -6.16 -2.74 -7.41
C GLU A 228 -4.79 -2.42 -6.81
N GLY A 229 -4.77 -2.13 -5.51
CA GLY A 229 -3.55 -1.88 -4.76
C GLY A 229 -3.45 -2.75 -3.52
N HIS A 230 -2.23 -3.24 -3.24
CA HIS A 230 -1.87 -3.98 -2.04
C HIS A 230 -0.74 -3.24 -1.32
N PHE A 231 -1.03 -2.75 -0.11
CA PHE A 231 -0.07 -2.00 0.70
C PHE A 231 0.08 -2.66 2.07
N GLU A 232 1.28 -3.16 2.33
CA GLU A 232 1.60 -3.87 3.56
C GLU A 232 2.93 -3.37 4.12
N GLY A 233 2.95 -2.88 5.36
CA GLY A 233 4.20 -2.42 5.99
C GLY A 233 4.84 -1.21 5.32
N VAL A 234 4.07 -0.42 4.55
CA VAL A 234 4.62 0.68 3.74
C VAL A 234 4.79 1.95 4.56
N ARG A 235 5.93 2.61 4.42
CA ARG A 235 6.19 3.94 5.01
C ARG A 235 6.02 5.01 3.94
N PHE A 236 5.02 5.87 4.13
CA PHE A 236 4.83 7.09 3.36
C PHE A 236 5.31 8.27 4.19
N GLU A 237 6.34 8.96 3.71
CA GLU A 237 6.98 10.04 4.45
C GLU A 237 7.06 11.31 3.60
N ARG A 238 6.58 12.44 4.13
CA ARG A 238 6.68 13.76 3.47
C ARG A 238 6.09 13.75 2.06
N CYS A 239 4.92 13.14 1.91
CA CYS A 239 4.15 13.16 0.66
C CYS A 239 3.10 14.29 0.70
N GLY A 240 2.87 14.98 -0.42
CA GLY A 240 1.76 15.92 -0.56
C GLY A 240 0.42 15.22 -0.32
N LYS A 241 0.20 14.11 -1.02
CA LYS A 241 -0.79 13.08 -0.65
C LYS A 241 -0.18 11.69 -0.73
N ALA A 242 -0.27 10.88 0.32
CA ALA A 242 0.29 9.53 0.27
C ALA A 242 -0.59 8.57 -0.55
N LEU A 243 -1.89 8.48 -0.27
CA LEU A 243 -2.83 7.65 -1.05
C LEU A 243 -4.04 8.47 -1.51
N HIS A 244 -4.52 8.26 -2.74
CA HIS A 244 -5.69 8.93 -3.30
C HIS A 244 -6.59 7.95 -4.07
N GLY A 245 -7.92 8.00 -3.85
CA GLY A 245 -8.91 7.33 -4.70
C GLY A 245 -8.87 5.80 -4.62
N THR A 246 -8.96 5.25 -3.41
CA THR A 246 -8.64 3.86 -3.12
C THR A 246 -9.80 2.89 -3.37
N TYR A 247 -9.82 2.17 -4.49
CA TYR A 247 -10.57 0.90 -4.62
C TYR A 247 -9.81 -0.28 -3.98
N GLN A 248 -8.98 0.02 -2.98
CA GLN A 248 -8.01 -0.91 -2.43
C GLN A 248 -8.70 -1.98 -1.58
N LYS A 249 -8.21 -3.21 -1.70
CA LYS A 249 -8.70 -4.35 -0.92
C LYS A 249 -8.00 -4.46 0.44
N VAL A 250 -6.77 -3.95 0.57
CA VAL A 250 -5.92 -4.15 1.76
C VAL A 250 -4.93 -3.00 1.98
N VAL A 251 -5.00 -2.34 3.15
CA VAL A 251 -3.94 -1.47 3.71
C VAL A 251 -3.63 -1.93 5.13
N ARG A 252 -2.41 -2.45 5.35
CA ARG A 252 -2.02 -3.09 6.62
C ARG A 252 -0.65 -2.67 7.07
N GLY A 253 -0.49 -2.35 8.36
CA GLY A 253 0.84 -2.07 8.93
C GLY A 253 1.53 -0.83 8.35
N CYS A 254 0.81 0.05 7.65
CA CYS A 254 1.41 1.20 6.97
C CYS A 254 1.62 2.36 7.95
N THR A 255 2.69 3.12 7.74
CA THR A 255 2.95 4.37 8.46
C THR A 255 2.80 5.55 7.51
N PHE A 256 2.01 6.54 7.91
CA PHE A 256 1.85 7.82 7.23
C PHE A 256 2.42 8.93 8.10
N ARG A 257 3.54 9.51 7.66
CA ARG A 257 4.32 10.46 8.43
C ARG A 257 4.54 11.76 7.67
N ASP A 258 4.31 12.88 8.34
CA ASP A 258 4.60 14.24 7.84
C ASP A 258 3.99 14.53 6.46
N CYS A 259 2.84 13.92 6.15
CA CYS A 259 2.17 14.10 4.86
C CYS A 259 1.24 15.32 4.87
N GLY A 260 1.07 15.95 3.70
CA GLY A 260 0.08 17.00 3.50
C GLY A 260 -1.36 16.49 3.69
N VAL A 261 -1.67 15.33 3.10
CA VAL A 261 -2.84 14.49 3.37
C VAL A 261 -2.38 13.03 3.35
N ALA A 262 -2.54 12.28 4.43
CA ALA A 262 -2.15 10.86 4.40
C ALA A 262 -3.06 10.04 3.47
N ILE A 263 -4.39 10.16 3.59
CA ILE A 263 -5.33 9.43 2.71
C ILE A 263 -6.43 10.36 2.18
N ASP A 264 -6.53 10.48 0.85
CA ASP A 264 -7.67 11.08 0.14
C ASP A 264 -8.61 9.96 -0.31
N GLY A 265 -9.57 9.62 0.55
CA GLY A 265 -10.50 8.49 0.42
C GLY A 265 -11.67 8.77 -0.52
N SER A 266 -11.41 9.30 -1.71
CA SER A 266 -12.41 9.54 -2.76
C SER A 266 -12.87 8.25 -3.47
N THR A 267 -13.25 7.24 -2.68
CA THR A 267 -13.63 5.89 -3.12
C THR A 267 -15.12 5.61 -2.97
N ARG A 268 -15.62 4.62 -3.72
CA ARG A 268 -17.00 4.12 -3.65
C ARG A 268 -17.20 3.02 -2.61
N PHE A 269 -16.14 2.51 -1.99
CA PHE A 269 -16.20 1.47 -0.96
C PHE A 269 -15.66 1.99 0.38
N ASP A 270 -16.06 1.35 1.47
CA ASP A 270 -15.49 1.68 2.78
C ASP A 270 -14.01 1.29 2.80
N LEU A 271 -13.17 2.18 3.34
CA LEU A 271 -11.75 1.94 3.46
C LEU A 271 -11.46 1.28 4.81
N VAL A 272 -10.92 0.07 4.78
CA VAL A 272 -10.53 -0.66 6.01
C VAL A 272 -9.01 -0.66 6.13
N LEU A 273 -8.52 -0.09 7.22
CA LEU A 273 -7.11 -0.01 7.59
C LEU A 273 -6.84 -0.91 8.78
N HIS A 274 -5.75 -1.68 8.76
CA HIS A 274 -5.33 -2.46 9.92
C HIS A 274 -3.93 -2.06 10.39
N ASN A 275 -3.73 -1.91 11.69
CA ASN A 275 -2.42 -1.69 12.32
C ASN A 275 -1.63 -0.52 11.68
N CYS A 276 -2.31 0.51 11.19
CA CYS A 276 -1.66 1.66 10.55
C CYS A 276 -1.32 2.74 11.57
N VAL A 277 -0.31 3.56 11.26
CA VAL A 277 0.15 4.66 12.11
C VAL A 277 0.04 5.98 11.34
N PHE A 278 -0.55 6.99 11.97
CA PHE A 278 -0.66 8.35 11.45
C PHE A 278 0.03 9.31 12.41
N THR A 279 1.03 10.06 11.93
CA THR A 279 1.82 10.96 12.78
C THR A 279 2.35 12.16 12.01
N GLY A 280 2.25 13.36 12.58
CA GLY A 280 2.84 14.58 12.02
C GLY A 280 2.17 15.07 10.73
N ASN A 281 1.09 14.42 10.28
CA ASN A 281 0.40 14.82 9.06
C ASN A 281 -0.31 16.16 9.27
N ARG A 282 -0.43 16.95 8.21
CA ARG A 282 -1.30 18.14 8.20
C ARG A 282 -2.77 17.74 8.18
N ARG A 283 -3.09 16.63 7.48
CA ARG A 283 -4.41 16.01 7.47
C ARG A 283 -4.25 14.49 7.44
N ASN A 284 -4.90 13.78 8.34
CA ASN A 284 -4.83 12.32 8.38
C ASN A 284 -5.70 11.70 7.28
N TRP A 285 -6.87 12.26 7.00
CA TRP A 285 -7.69 11.83 5.87
C TRP A 285 -8.66 12.89 5.35
N GLN A 286 -9.15 12.65 4.14
CA GLN A 286 -10.27 13.32 3.53
C GLN A 286 -11.26 12.26 3.03
N LEU A 287 -12.53 12.34 3.43
CA LEU A 287 -13.58 11.37 3.13
C LEU A 287 -14.75 12.06 2.42
N PRO A 288 -14.68 12.26 1.09
CA PRO A 288 -15.73 12.94 0.35
C PRO A 288 -16.89 12.02 -0.05
N TYR A 289 -16.75 10.69 0.04
CA TYR A 289 -17.76 9.72 -0.46
C TYR A 289 -18.15 8.60 0.51
N LYS A 290 -17.16 7.91 1.11
CA LYS A 290 -17.39 6.72 1.95
C LYS A 290 -16.68 6.78 3.29
N HIS A 291 -17.01 5.83 4.15
CA HIS A 291 -16.53 5.77 5.53
C HIS A 291 -15.13 5.15 5.60
N MET A 292 -14.47 5.33 6.74
CA MET A 292 -13.20 4.70 7.05
C MET A 292 -13.30 3.90 8.35
N VAL A 293 -12.78 2.67 8.33
CA VAL A 293 -12.69 1.77 9.48
C VAL A 293 -11.22 1.57 9.81
N LEU A 294 -10.81 1.98 11.01
CA LEU A 294 -9.44 1.91 11.49
C LEU A 294 -9.33 0.83 12.58
N ILE A 295 -8.83 -0.35 12.22
CA ILE A 295 -8.68 -1.49 13.13
C ILE A 295 -7.27 -1.48 13.69
N ASP A 296 -7.14 -1.36 15.01
CA ASP A 296 -5.87 -1.34 15.74
C ASP A 296 -4.87 -0.27 15.26
N CYS A 297 -5.36 0.80 14.60
CA CYS A 297 -4.52 1.90 14.13
C CYS A 297 -4.19 2.90 15.25
N VAL A 298 -3.02 3.50 15.17
CA VAL A 298 -2.57 4.60 16.03
C VAL A 298 -2.69 5.92 15.25
N VAL A 299 -3.37 6.90 15.83
CA VAL A 299 -3.57 8.22 15.23
C VAL A 299 -3.14 9.26 16.26
N ASP A 300 -2.25 10.15 15.87
CA ASP A 300 -1.74 11.23 16.72
C ASP A 300 -2.80 12.27 17.07
N ASP A 301 -3.62 12.65 16.08
CA ASP A 301 -4.63 13.68 16.20
C ASP A 301 -5.85 13.34 15.33
N TRP A 302 -6.96 13.07 16.00
CA TRP A 302 -8.23 12.66 15.41
C TRP A 302 -9.01 13.82 14.76
N ASP A 303 -8.70 15.06 15.12
CA ASP A 303 -9.38 16.26 14.59
C ASP A 303 -8.83 16.67 13.22
N LYS A 304 -7.69 16.11 12.81
CA LYS A 304 -7.10 16.29 11.48
C LYS A 304 -7.79 15.47 10.38
N GLY A 305 -9.02 15.01 10.61
CA GLY A 305 -9.87 14.40 9.59
C GLY A 305 -10.61 15.45 8.77
N ALA A 306 -11.15 15.05 7.61
CA ALA A 306 -12.12 15.85 6.87
C ALA A 306 -13.22 14.94 6.31
N TYR A 307 -14.46 15.39 6.41
CA TYR A 307 -15.65 14.58 6.16
C TYR A 307 -16.65 15.33 5.28
N SER A 308 -17.42 14.60 4.47
CA SER A 308 -18.60 15.11 3.78
C SER A 308 -19.81 15.10 4.71
N ALA A 309 -20.32 16.29 5.04
CA ALA A 309 -21.58 16.47 5.78
C ALA A 309 -22.78 16.00 4.95
N GLU A 310 -22.83 16.36 3.66
CA GLU A 310 -23.87 15.95 2.70
C GLU A 310 -24.06 14.43 2.65
N ARG A 311 -22.96 13.67 2.75
CA ARG A 311 -22.97 12.20 2.68
C ARG A 311 -22.85 11.52 4.04
N ALA A 312 -22.82 12.29 5.13
CA ALA A 312 -22.62 11.79 6.49
C ALA A 312 -21.44 10.79 6.62
N THR A 313 -20.33 11.05 5.92
CA THR A 313 -19.14 10.18 6.00
C THR A 313 -18.55 10.19 7.41
N PHE A 314 -17.89 9.12 7.84
CA PHE A 314 -17.34 9.03 9.19
C PHE A 314 -16.06 8.20 9.22
N ALA A 315 -15.28 8.37 10.28
CA ALA A 315 -14.18 7.48 10.64
C ALA A 315 -14.51 6.77 11.95
N VAL A 316 -14.29 5.46 12.02
CA VAL A 316 -14.47 4.68 13.25
C VAL A 316 -13.17 3.95 13.60
N SER A 317 -12.67 4.19 14.82
CA SER A 317 -11.58 3.44 15.43
C SER A 317 -12.13 2.20 16.10
N LYS A 318 -11.48 1.05 15.87
CA LYS A 318 -11.82 -0.23 16.50
C LYS A 318 -10.56 -0.87 17.10
N ARG A 319 -10.75 -1.66 18.14
CA ARG A 319 -9.69 -2.37 18.88
C ARG A 319 -10.06 -3.82 19.05
N HIS A 320 -9.10 -4.70 18.80
CA HIS A 320 -9.22 -6.07 19.28
C HIS A 320 -9.10 -6.11 20.80
N VAL A 321 -9.84 -7.01 21.44
CA VAL A 321 -9.84 -7.22 22.89
C VAL A 321 -9.80 -8.72 23.19
N ILE A 322 -9.07 -9.10 24.23
CA ILE A 322 -9.03 -10.48 24.73
C ILE A 322 -9.76 -10.51 26.07
N VAL A 323 -10.77 -11.37 26.18
CA VAL A 323 -11.46 -11.62 27.45
C VAL A 323 -10.99 -12.96 27.99
N ARG A 324 -10.35 -12.93 29.15
CA ARG A 324 -10.06 -14.08 29.99
C ARG A 324 -11.23 -14.33 30.92
N VAL A 325 -11.75 -15.53 30.91
CA VAL A 325 -12.80 -15.99 31.81
C VAL A 325 -12.22 -16.98 32.79
N GLN A 326 -12.43 -16.73 34.07
CA GLN A 326 -11.95 -17.56 35.16
C GLN A 326 -13.06 -17.85 36.17
N ASP A 327 -12.92 -18.90 36.98
CA ASP A 327 -13.80 -19.15 38.12
C ASP A 327 -13.32 -18.40 39.37
N ALA A 328 -14.05 -18.58 40.48
CA ALA A 328 -13.74 -17.93 41.77
C ALA A 328 -12.34 -18.28 42.30
N ASP A 329 -11.78 -19.42 41.91
CA ASP A 329 -10.43 -19.87 42.29
C ASP A 329 -9.34 -19.33 41.33
N GLY A 330 -9.73 -18.53 40.33
CA GLY A 330 -8.83 -18.00 39.31
C GLY A 330 -8.46 -19.02 38.22
N ARG A 331 -9.13 -20.17 38.14
CA ARG A 331 -8.84 -21.18 37.12
C ARG A 331 -9.53 -20.82 35.80
N PRO A 332 -8.88 -21.06 34.65
CA PRO A 332 -9.44 -20.71 33.34
C PRO A 332 -10.71 -21.52 33.04
N VAL A 333 -11.73 -20.83 32.52
CA VAL A 333 -13.00 -21.45 32.11
C VAL A 333 -13.01 -21.63 30.60
N LYS A 334 -12.85 -22.87 30.14
CA LYS A 334 -12.98 -23.26 28.72
C LYS A 334 -14.42 -23.23 28.26
N GLY A 335 -14.66 -22.76 27.03
CA GLY A 335 -15.97 -22.82 26.39
C GLY A 335 -16.99 -21.82 26.94
N ALA A 336 -16.54 -20.81 27.70
CA ALA A 336 -17.39 -19.72 28.13
C ALA A 336 -17.77 -18.86 26.91
N MET A 337 -19.06 -18.54 26.80
CA MET A 337 -19.58 -17.63 25.78
C MET A 337 -19.40 -16.20 26.27
N VAL A 338 -18.68 -15.40 25.50
CA VAL A 338 -18.50 -13.96 25.74
C VAL A 338 -19.34 -13.18 24.74
N ARG A 339 -20.10 -12.20 25.23
CA ARG A 339 -20.92 -11.28 24.41
C ARG A 339 -20.69 -9.85 24.85
N THR A 340 -20.70 -8.93 23.88
CA THR A 340 -20.54 -7.50 24.14
C THR A 340 -21.71 -6.70 23.54
N ALA A 341 -22.21 -5.72 24.27
CA ALA A 341 -23.21 -4.78 23.79
C ALA A 341 -22.75 -3.33 24.05
N PRO A 342 -22.76 -2.44 23.04
CA PRO A 342 -22.42 -1.05 23.26
C PRO A 342 -23.48 -0.37 24.12
N SER A 343 -23.04 0.40 25.12
CA SER A 343 -23.91 1.17 26.02
C SER A 343 -24.40 2.48 25.40
N THR A 344 -23.88 2.86 24.22
CA THR A 344 -24.21 4.12 23.53
C THR A 344 -24.69 3.91 22.09
N VAL A 345 -25.63 4.75 21.67
CA VAL A 345 -26.13 4.88 20.29
C VAL A 345 -25.47 6.13 19.67
N PRO A 346 -25.06 6.11 18.39
CA PRO A 346 -25.32 5.09 17.39
C PRO A 346 -24.24 4.03 17.31
N ALA A 347 -24.66 2.77 17.12
CA ALA A 347 -23.76 1.73 16.67
C ALA A 347 -23.25 2.10 15.27
N ALA A 348 -21.95 1.99 15.05
CA ALA A 348 -21.38 1.79 13.71
C ALA A 348 -20.96 0.30 13.62
N PRO A 349 -21.94 -0.63 13.65
CA PRO A 349 -21.67 -2.04 13.93
C PRO A 349 -21.02 -2.76 12.75
N THR A 350 -20.85 -2.10 11.60
CA THR A 350 -20.12 -2.69 10.47
C THR A 350 -18.76 -3.16 10.95
N HIS A 351 -18.54 -4.48 10.83
CA HIS A 351 -17.34 -5.21 11.23
C HIS A 351 -17.10 -5.42 12.74
N ASP A 352 -18.02 -5.07 13.64
CA ASP A 352 -17.86 -5.49 15.04
C ASP A 352 -18.01 -7.01 15.15
N LEU A 353 -17.07 -7.65 15.83
CA LEU A 353 -17.22 -9.03 16.28
C LEU A 353 -17.47 -9.00 17.79
N ASN A 354 -18.75 -9.05 18.14
CA ASN A 354 -19.25 -8.80 19.49
C ASN A 354 -19.50 -10.08 20.30
N HIS A 355 -19.04 -11.23 19.82
CA HIS A 355 -19.14 -12.50 20.52
C HIS A 355 -17.92 -13.37 20.23
N ALA A 356 -17.54 -14.17 21.22
CA ALA A 356 -16.44 -15.13 21.11
C ALA A 356 -16.61 -16.25 22.14
N VAL A 357 -15.92 -17.36 21.93
CA VAL A 357 -15.89 -18.49 22.87
C VAL A 357 -14.46 -18.69 23.37
N THR A 358 -14.31 -18.96 24.66
CA THR A 358 -12.99 -19.15 25.27
C THR A 358 -12.36 -20.50 24.91
N GLY A 359 -11.05 -20.49 24.71
CA GLY A 359 -10.21 -21.68 24.52
C GLY A 359 -9.90 -22.40 25.83
N ALA A 360 -9.01 -23.39 25.76
CA ALA A 360 -8.58 -24.16 26.94
C ALA A 360 -7.86 -23.32 28.01
N ASP A 361 -7.26 -22.20 27.60
CA ASP A 361 -6.61 -21.21 28.44
C ASP A 361 -7.59 -20.20 29.06
N GLY A 362 -8.89 -20.37 28.84
CA GLY A 362 -9.92 -19.46 29.32
C GLY A 362 -9.98 -18.13 28.58
N CYS A 363 -9.22 -17.93 27.50
CA CYS A 363 -9.20 -16.69 26.72
C CYS A 363 -10.03 -16.80 25.45
N THR A 364 -10.69 -15.71 25.05
CA THR A 364 -11.21 -15.55 23.68
C THR A 364 -10.06 -15.56 22.65
N PRO A 365 -10.32 -15.79 21.35
CA PRO A 365 -9.26 -15.81 20.34
C PRO A 365 -8.39 -14.55 20.38
N GLY A 366 -7.07 -14.76 20.45
CA GLY A 366 -6.07 -13.71 20.49
C GLY A 366 -5.46 -13.40 19.12
N ARG A 367 -4.29 -12.74 19.13
CA ARG A 367 -3.56 -12.31 17.91
C ARG A 367 -3.39 -13.44 16.90
N GLY A 368 -3.70 -13.15 15.64
CA GLY A 368 -3.54 -14.10 14.52
C GLY A 368 -4.59 -15.21 14.47
N LYS A 369 -5.51 -15.28 15.45
CA LYS A 369 -6.62 -16.25 15.43
C LYS A 369 -7.89 -15.59 14.90
N PRO A 370 -8.67 -16.26 14.03
CA PRO A 370 -9.96 -15.76 13.61
C PRO A 370 -10.92 -15.72 14.81
N GLY A 371 -11.91 -14.81 14.76
CA GLY A 371 -12.95 -14.73 15.79
C GLY A 371 -12.55 -13.94 17.05
N ALA A 372 -11.48 -13.14 16.99
CA ALA A 372 -11.12 -12.22 18.06
C ALA A 372 -12.18 -11.12 18.20
N LEU A 373 -12.54 -10.76 19.44
CA LEU A 373 -13.49 -9.67 19.67
C LEU A 373 -12.95 -8.38 19.09
N LEU A 374 -13.78 -7.65 18.36
CA LEU A 374 -13.45 -6.38 17.73
C LEU A 374 -14.51 -5.36 18.11
N LEU A 375 -14.11 -4.38 18.92
CA LEU A 375 -15.00 -3.40 19.54
C LEU A 375 -14.65 -2.00 19.04
N SER A 376 -15.66 -1.17 18.83
CA SER A 376 -15.46 0.23 18.48
C SER A 376 -14.92 1.00 19.69
N GLN A 377 -13.97 1.91 19.47
CA GLN A 377 -13.44 2.79 20.51
C GLN A 377 -14.01 4.20 20.34
N LEU A 378 -13.96 4.71 19.12
CA LEU A 378 -14.23 6.10 18.80
C LEU A 378 -14.90 6.20 17.44
N LEU A 379 -15.94 7.00 17.33
CA LEU A 379 -16.58 7.39 16.07
C LEU A 379 -16.49 8.90 15.90
N ILE A 380 -16.07 9.34 14.71
CA ILE A 380 -15.93 10.75 14.36
C ILE A 380 -16.76 11.05 13.13
N ARG A 381 -17.57 12.10 13.23
CA ARG A 381 -18.52 12.53 12.20
C ARG A 381 -18.37 14.02 11.88
N PRO A 382 -18.84 14.46 10.70
CA PRO A 382 -18.97 15.88 10.42
C PRO A 382 -19.84 16.55 11.49
N GLY A 383 -19.51 17.82 11.75
CA GLY A 383 -20.38 18.72 12.50
C GLY A 383 -21.70 18.94 11.75
N GLU A 384 -22.68 19.50 12.44
CA GLU A 384 -24.04 19.71 11.89
C GLU A 384 -24.06 20.76 10.77
N GLU A 385 -23.13 21.72 10.84
CA GLU A 385 -22.98 22.77 9.85
C GLU A 385 -21.58 22.78 9.24
N LYS A 386 -21.45 23.40 8.07
CA LYS A 386 -20.15 23.54 7.39
C LYS A 386 -19.22 24.39 8.24
N GLY A 387 -18.09 23.80 8.66
CA GLY A 387 -17.10 24.48 9.51
C GLY A 387 -17.32 24.26 11.01
N ALA A 388 -18.40 23.62 11.43
CA ALA A 388 -18.58 23.20 12.82
C ALA A 388 -17.55 22.12 13.20
N PRO A 389 -17.14 22.06 14.48
CA PRO A 389 -16.26 21.00 14.98
C PRO A 389 -16.82 19.60 14.70
N HIS A 390 -15.92 18.62 14.61
CA HIS A 390 -16.32 17.23 14.44
C HIS A 390 -17.03 16.71 15.69
N ARG A 391 -18.07 15.89 15.48
CA ARG A 391 -18.75 15.20 16.57
C ARG A 391 -18.02 13.90 16.85
N GLN A 392 -17.57 13.75 18.09
CA GLN A 392 -16.89 12.54 18.57
C GLN A 392 -17.79 11.75 19.51
N THR A 393 -17.79 10.43 19.37
CA THR A 393 -18.50 9.51 20.26
C THR A 393 -17.55 8.40 20.69
N THR A 394 -17.22 8.38 21.98
CA THR A 394 -16.45 7.28 22.59
C THR A 394 -17.41 6.18 23.01
N TYR A 395 -17.05 4.94 22.69
CA TYR A 395 -17.88 3.78 23.05
C TYR A 395 -17.50 3.24 24.42
N SER A 396 -18.53 2.77 25.13
CA SER A 396 -18.39 1.89 26.28
C SER A 396 -19.27 0.65 26.06
N TYR A 397 -18.87 -0.47 26.63
CA TYR A 397 -19.51 -1.76 26.42
C TYR A 397 -19.85 -2.42 27.75
N MET A 398 -21.03 -3.04 27.76
CA MET A 398 -21.29 -4.17 28.62
C MET A 398 -20.63 -5.41 28.02
N VAL A 399 -19.81 -6.11 28.80
CA VAL A 399 -19.21 -7.40 28.44
C VAL A 399 -19.72 -8.45 29.41
N GLU A 400 -20.32 -9.50 28.88
CA GLU A 400 -20.86 -10.60 29.66
C GLU A 400 -20.18 -11.90 29.26
N ALA A 401 -19.79 -12.70 30.25
CA ALA A 401 -19.31 -14.06 30.05
C ALA A 401 -20.23 -15.05 30.78
N ARG A 402 -20.60 -16.13 30.10
CA ARG A 402 -21.44 -17.20 30.68
C ARG A 402 -20.84 -18.58 30.42
N SER A 403 -20.94 -19.45 31.43
CA SER A 403 -20.65 -20.88 31.29
C SER A 403 -21.57 -21.67 32.21
N ARG A 404 -22.47 -22.48 31.63
CA ARG A 404 -23.51 -23.21 32.37
C ARG A 404 -24.36 -22.23 33.20
N SER A 405 -24.52 -22.46 34.51
CA SER A 405 -25.24 -21.61 35.48
C SER A 405 -24.39 -20.50 36.11
N ARG A 406 -23.19 -20.25 35.57
CA ARG A 406 -22.30 -19.20 36.10
C ARG A 406 -22.16 -18.07 35.10
N GLY A 407 -22.15 -16.84 35.62
CA GLY A 407 -22.09 -15.62 34.83
C GLY A 407 -21.16 -14.60 35.46
N GLY A 408 -20.63 -13.70 34.64
CA GLY A 408 -19.87 -12.55 35.08
C GLY A 408 -20.04 -11.41 34.07
N ARG A 409 -19.96 -10.17 34.55
CA ARG A 409 -20.25 -9.00 33.74
C ARG A 409 -19.35 -7.82 34.10
N ILE A 410 -19.02 -7.03 33.08
CA ILE A 410 -18.38 -5.71 33.17
C ILE A 410 -19.31 -4.72 32.46
N ASP A 411 -19.65 -3.61 33.12
CA ASP A 411 -20.66 -2.67 32.59
C ASP A 411 -20.12 -1.54 31.70
N ARG A 412 -18.84 -1.20 31.85
CA ARG A 412 -18.25 0.00 31.24
C ARG A 412 -16.84 -0.25 30.72
N LEU A 413 -16.70 -1.23 29.83
CA LEU A 413 -15.46 -1.41 29.10
C LEU A 413 -15.35 -0.35 28.00
N ALA A 414 -14.32 0.50 28.04
CA ALA A 414 -13.96 1.40 26.96
C ALA A 414 -12.59 0.97 26.39
N PRO A 415 -12.53 0.29 25.23
CA PRO A 415 -11.29 -0.29 24.74
C PRO A 415 -10.30 0.83 24.35
N GLN A 416 -9.19 0.95 25.07
CA GLN A 416 -8.20 2.01 24.82
C GLN A 416 -7.05 1.55 23.95
N THR A 417 -6.62 0.31 24.14
CA THR A 417 -5.43 -0.26 23.50
C THR A 417 -5.78 -1.54 22.75
N SER A 418 -5.07 -1.78 21.65
CA SER A 418 -5.27 -2.99 20.85
C SER A 418 -4.77 -4.21 21.60
N TRP A 419 -5.59 -5.25 21.64
CA TRP A 419 -5.32 -6.52 22.33
C TRP A 419 -5.23 -6.41 23.85
N GLU A 420 -5.98 -5.47 24.44
CA GLU A 420 -6.15 -5.37 25.88
C GLU A 420 -6.70 -6.69 26.44
N LEU A 421 -6.08 -7.17 27.52
CA LEU A 421 -6.52 -8.37 28.24
C LEU A 421 -7.41 -7.96 29.41
N ILE A 422 -8.64 -8.44 29.41
CA ILE A 422 -9.64 -8.16 30.44
C ILE A 422 -10.02 -9.48 31.10
N THR A 423 -10.22 -9.46 32.42
CA THR A 423 -10.58 -10.66 33.17
C THR A 423 -12.00 -10.55 33.71
N ILE A 424 -12.80 -11.60 33.48
CA ILE A 424 -14.14 -11.78 34.06
C ILE A 424 -14.11 -13.04 34.93
N THR A 425 -14.41 -12.86 36.21
CA THR A 425 -14.62 -13.97 37.13
C THR A 425 -16.10 -14.38 37.10
N LEU A 426 -16.37 -15.66 36.88
CA LEU A 426 -17.73 -16.20 36.92
C LEU A 426 -18.13 -16.50 38.37
N ALA A 427 -19.25 -15.93 38.79
CA ALA A 427 -19.95 -16.30 40.01
C ALA A 427 -21.20 -17.14 39.67
N GLU A 428 -21.76 -17.85 40.64
CA GLU A 428 -23.09 -18.43 40.48
C GLU A 428 -24.08 -17.32 40.15
N SER A 429 -24.86 -17.50 39.07
CA SER A 429 -25.91 -16.54 38.76
C SER A 429 -26.99 -16.69 39.82
N VAL A 430 -27.13 -15.71 40.71
CA VAL A 430 -28.34 -15.54 41.51
C VAL A 430 -29.46 -15.36 40.50
N GLN A 431 -30.30 -16.38 40.33
CA GLN A 431 -31.56 -16.20 39.61
C GLN A 431 -32.31 -15.11 40.36
N SER A 432 -32.53 -13.97 39.72
CA SER A 432 -33.51 -13.01 40.19
C SER A 432 -34.85 -13.72 40.21
N GLU A 433 -35.27 -14.13 41.40
CA GLU A 433 -36.67 -14.37 41.73
C GLU A 433 -37.42 -13.04 41.55
N GLU A 434 -37.70 -12.65 40.31
CA GLU A 434 -38.81 -11.74 40.02
C GLU A 434 -40.06 -12.60 39.91
N GLU A 435 -40.57 -12.92 41.11
CA GLU A 435 -41.96 -12.87 41.52
C GLU A 435 -43.00 -13.02 40.40
N GLY A 436 -43.36 -14.28 40.12
CA GLY A 436 -44.75 -14.61 39.93
C GLY A 436 -45.49 -14.46 41.26
N ARG A 437 -46.15 -13.33 41.45
CA ARG A 437 -47.31 -13.18 42.34
C ARG A 437 -48.43 -12.48 41.60
#